data_AF-A0A443Q818-F1
#
_entry.id   AF-A0A443Q818-F1
#
_cell.length_a   1.000
_cell.length_b   1.000
_cell.length_c   1.000
_cell.angle_alpha   90.00
_cell.angle_beta   90.00
_cell.angle_gamma   90.00
#
_symmetry.space_group_name_H-M   'P 1'
#
loop_
_entity.id
_entity.type
_entity.pdbx_description
1 polymer ?
#
loop_
_entity_poly.entity_id
_entity_poly.type
_entity_poly.pdbx_seq_one_letter_code
_entity_poly.pdbx_strand_id
1 'polypeptide(L)'
;DYLKPTLLKRNFTTKVIIGETGNWNVAQGYLAATSLFLKENDFDIYASHGYSFPDFPRFKTVTYNTLVIAWADAAFYKKERWITEASATDEYDPTINKGIEMANSIIKFLVKGHVNGYVFWCSAINVLRNEGLIVVRGNDSYTFPKVYDVYGQFTRHIKQGNIRAKAYT
;
A
#
# COMPACT_ATOMS: atom_id res chain seq x y z
N ASP A 1 25.48 -14.49 -7.40
CA ASP A 1 24.81 -13.26 -7.87
C ASP A 1 23.38 -13.23 -7.36
N TYR A 2 22.92 -12.09 -6.82
CA TYR A 2 21.52 -11.87 -6.43
C TYR A 2 20.70 -11.34 -7.62
N LEU A 3 19.39 -11.16 -7.41
CA LEU A 3 18.43 -10.80 -8.46
C LEU A 3 18.83 -9.52 -9.22
N LYS A 4 18.98 -8.38 -8.54
CA LYS A 4 19.27 -7.09 -9.20
C LYS A 4 20.62 -7.07 -9.94
N PRO A 5 21.75 -7.54 -9.37
CA PRO A 5 22.99 -7.68 -10.13
C PRO A 5 22.85 -8.54 -11.38
N THR A 6 22.05 -9.61 -11.32
CA THR A 6 21.79 -10.49 -12.48
C THR A 6 20.99 -9.77 -13.55
N LEU A 7 19.97 -9.00 -13.17
CA LEU A 7 19.19 -8.17 -14.10
C LEU A 7 20.08 -7.13 -14.81
N LEU A 8 20.95 -6.45 -14.06
CA LEU A 8 21.88 -5.47 -14.62
C LEU A 8 22.88 -6.11 -15.59
N LYS A 9 23.46 -7.28 -15.26
CA LYS A 9 24.35 -8.03 -16.17
C LYS A 9 23.66 -8.45 -17.47
N ARG A 10 22.34 -8.59 -17.44
CA ARG A 10 21.50 -8.93 -18.60
C ARG A 10 20.90 -7.70 -19.29
N ASN A 11 21.39 -6.50 -18.98
CA ASN A 11 20.94 -5.22 -19.55
C ASN A 11 19.46 -4.88 -19.28
N PHE A 12 18.88 -5.37 -18.18
CA PHE A 12 17.57 -4.92 -17.73
C PHE A 12 17.68 -3.67 -16.85
N THR A 13 16.78 -2.71 -17.05
CA THR A 13 16.66 -1.47 -16.25
C THR A 13 15.56 -1.56 -15.18
N THR A 14 15.14 -2.78 -14.84
CA THR A 14 14.01 -3.05 -13.95
C THR A 14 14.36 -2.74 -12.49
N LYS A 15 13.47 -2.04 -11.78
CA LYS A 15 13.56 -1.83 -10.33
C LYS A 15 13.20 -3.11 -9.57
N VAL A 16 13.85 -3.36 -8.44
CA VAL A 16 13.53 -4.47 -7.54
C VAL A 16 12.89 -3.95 -6.26
N ILE A 17 11.73 -4.53 -5.91
CA ILE A 17 10.97 -4.25 -4.69
C ILE A 17 11.20 -5.38 -3.69
N ILE A 18 11.31 -5.05 -2.40
CA ILE A 18 11.35 -6.04 -1.31
C ILE A 18 10.35 -5.66 -0.21
N GLY A 19 9.92 -6.63 0.60
CA GLY A 19 9.29 -6.33 1.89
C GLY A 19 7.79 -6.51 2.00
N GLU A 20 7.11 -7.05 0.97
CA GLU A 20 5.66 -7.38 0.80
C GLU A 20 4.98 -8.07 2.00
N THR A 21 5.09 -7.46 3.18
CA THR A 21 4.62 -7.95 4.46
C THR A 21 3.23 -7.38 4.64
N GLY A 22 2.29 -8.21 5.11
CA GLY A 22 0.88 -7.84 5.23
C GLY A 22 0.60 -6.57 6.05
N ASN A 23 1.53 -6.11 6.88
CA ASN A 23 1.35 -4.91 7.68
C ASN A 23 2.62 -4.05 7.73
N TRP A 24 2.44 -2.74 7.54
CA TRP A 24 3.51 -1.73 7.57
C TRP A 24 4.37 -1.69 8.84
N ASN A 25 3.75 -1.82 10.02
CA ASN A 25 4.47 -1.73 11.29
C ASN A 25 5.30 -3.00 11.52
N VAL A 26 4.81 -4.16 11.09
CA VAL A 26 5.57 -5.42 11.10
C VAL A 26 6.72 -5.36 10.08
N ALA A 27 6.44 -4.83 8.89
CA ALA A 27 7.43 -4.65 7.82
C ALA A 27 8.64 -3.85 8.30
N GLN A 28 8.45 -2.84 9.14
CA GLN A 28 9.56 -2.04 9.69
C GLN A 28 10.65 -2.90 10.34
N GLY A 29 10.26 -3.77 11.28
CA GLY A 29 11.22 -4.59 12.03
C GLY A 29 11.89 -5.63 11.13
N TYR A 30 11.09 -6.30 10.31
CA TYR A 30 11.56 -7.29 9.35
C TYR A 30 12.54 -6.70 8.33
N LEU A 31 12.21 -5.54 7.75
CA LEU A 31 13.04 -4.86 6.76
C LEU A 31 14.30 -4.25 7.37
N ALA A 32 14.25 -3.79 8.61
CA ALA A 32 15.45 -3.30 9.31
C ALA A 32 16.45 -4.44 9.47
N ALA A 33 15.99 -5.60 9.94
CA ALA A 33 16.83 -6.78 10.07
C ALA A 33 17.35 -7.29 8.72
N THR A 34 16.47 -7.37 7.70
CA THR A 34 16.85 -7.83 6.36
C THR A 34 17.89 -6.92 5.71
N SER A 35 17.78 -5.60 5.93
CA SER A 35 18.71 -4.61 5.36
C SER A 35 20.13 -4.76 5.91
N LEU A 36 20.34 -5.39 7.07
CA LEU A 36 21.68 -5.69 7.59
C LEU A 36 22.46 -6.68 6.72
N PHE A 37 21.77 -7.46 5.88
CA PHE A 37 22.36 -8.49 5.02
C PHE A 37 22.35 -8.11 3.53
N LEU A 38 21.77 -6.97 3.18
CA LEU A 38 21.66 -6.49 1.81
C LEU A 38 22.61 -5.33 1.55
N LYS A 39 23.19 -5.29 0.36
CA LYS A 39 23.93 -4.12 -0.12
C LYS A 39 22.95 -3.08 -0.65
N GLU A 40 23.35 -1.83 -0.63
CA GLU A 40 22.53 -0.70 -1.09
C GLU A 40 21.99 -0.89 -2.52
N ASN A 41 22.74 -1.57 -3.40
CA ASN A 41 22.38 -1.80 -4.80
C ASN A 41 21.63 -3.12 -5.07
N ASP A 42 21.26 -3.89 -4.04
CA ASP A 42 20.55 -5.16 -4.23
C ASP A 42 19.05 -4.99 -4.51
N PHE A 43 18.48 -3.81 -4.21
CA PHE A 43 17.08 -3.46 -4.46
C PHE A 43 16.89 -1.94 -4.62
N ASP A 44 15.68 -1.50 -4.95
CA ASP A 44 15.33 -0.10 -5.25
C ASP A 44 14.28 0.48 -4.30
N ILE A 45 13.26 -0.32 -3.98
CA ILE A 45 12.06 0.12 -3.28
C ILE A 45 11.81 -0.80 -2.09
N TYR A 46 11.51 -0.22 -0.94
CA TYR A 46 10.90 -0.96 0.15
C TYR A 46 9.39 -0.95 0.00
N ALA A 47 8.75 -2.07 0.26
CA ALA A 47 7.31 -2.20 0.20
C ALA A 47 6.74 -2.82 1.46
N SER A 48 5.44 -2.62 1.65
CA SER A 48 4.60 -3.46 2.49
C SER A 48 3.16 -3.36 2.01
N HIS A 49 2.30 -4.20 2.55
CA HIS A 49 0.87 -3.99 2.42
C HIS A 49 0.40 -2.96 3.46
N GLY A 50 -0.75 -2.37 3.21
CA GLY A 50 -1.38 -1.32 3.99
C GLY A 50 -2.50 -1.82 4.91
N TYR A 51 -2.55 -3.12 5.22
CA TYR A 51 -3.57 -3.68 6.09
C TYR A 51 -3.36 -3.31 7.56
N SER A 52 -4.46 -3.18 8.30
CA SER A 52 -4.45 -3.16 9.76
C SER A 52 -3.91 -4.49 10.32
N PHE A 53 -3.69 -4.54 11.62
CA PHE A 53 -3.64 -5.84 12.28
C PHE A 53 -5.00 -6.55 12.15
N PRO A 54 -5.04 -7.89 12.09
CA PRO A 54 -6.28 -8.63 12.09
C PRO A 54 -7.12 -8.32 13.32
N ASP A 55 -8.45 -8.41 13.19
CA ASP A 55 -9.38 -8.15 14.28
C ASP A 55 -9.15 -9.08 15.48
N PHE A 56 -9.23 -8.58 16.71
CA PHE A 56 -9.11 -9.39 17.92
C PHE A 56 -10.50 -9.73 18.49
N PRO A 57 -10.75 -10.95 19.01
CA PRO A 57 -9.85 -12.12 19.11
C PRO A 57 -9.95 -13.08 17.92
N ARG A 58 -10.71 -12.75 16.87
CA ARG A 58 -11.04 -13.70 15.79
C ARG A 58 -9.89 -13.91 14.81
N PHE A 59 -9.04 -12.90 14.62
CA PHE A 59 -7.92 -12.81 13.68
C PHE A 59 -8.33 -13.18 12.24
N LYS A 60 -9.51 -12.75 11.80
CA LYS A 60 -10.10 -13.12 10.51
C LYS A 60 -10.06 -12.01 9.48
N THR A 61 -10.28 -10.78 9.90
CA THR A 61 -10.49 -9.65 8.98
C THR A 61 -9.45 -8.57 9.20
N VAL A 62 -9.04 -7.95 8.11
CA VAL A 62 -8.17 -6.77 8.11
C VAL A 62 -8.89 -5.62 7.43
N THR A 63 -8.52 -4.40 7.80
CA THR A 63 -9.06 -3.18 7.18
C THR A 63 -7.91 -2.26 6.76
N TYR A 64 -8.19 -0.99 6.43
CA TYR A 64 -7.15 -0.05 6.07
C TYR A 64 -6.34 0.37 7.30
N ASN A 65 -5.01 0.27 7.23
CA ASN A 65 -4.17 0.68 8.36
C ASN A 65 -4.25 2.19 8.57
N THR A 66 -4.72 2.59 9.75
CA THR A 66 -4.74 3.99 10.19
C THR A 66 -3.75 4.25 11.34
N LEU A 67 -2.97 3.27 11.76
CA LEU A 67 -1.92 3.38 12.78
C LEU A 67 -0.54 3.24 12.12
N VAL A 68 -0.19 4.23 11.29
CA VAL A 68 1.08 4.27 10.55
C VAL A 68 2.19 4.85 11.42
N ILE A 69 3.18 4.01 11.75
CA ILE A 69 4.41 4.42 12.44
C ILE A 69 5.47 4.80 11.40
N ALA A 70 6.13 5.95 11.59
CA ALA A 70 7.21 6.35 10.71
C ALA A 70 8.39 5.39 10.86
N TRP A 71 8.91 4.89 9.74
CA TRP A 71 10.17 4.15 9.75
C TRP A 71 11.31 5.11 10.02
N ALA A 72 11.92 5.01 11.21
CA ALA A 72 12.88 5.98 11.72
C ALA A 72 14.34 5.72 11.30
N ASP A 73 14.66 4.56 10.72
CA ASP A 73 16.03 4.24 10.34
C ASP A 73 16.49 5.08 9.13
N ALA A 74 17.68 5.69 9.25
CA ALA A 74 18.35 6.46 8.21
C ALA A 74 18.46 5.68 6.88
N ALA A 75 18.65 4.35 6.95
CA ALA A 75 18.72 3.47 5.79
C ALA A 75 17.44 3.53 4.93
N PHE A 76 16.28 3.73 5.55
CA PHE A 76 15.00 3.78 4.84
C PHE A 76 14.74 5.11 4.13
N TYR A 77 15.36 6.22 4.55
CA TYR A 77 15.10 7.54 3.96
C TYR A 77 15.71 7.74 2.57
N LYS A 78 16.65 6.87 2.19
CA LYS A 78 17.35 6.98 0.89
C LYS A 78 16.62 6.26 -0.25
N LYS A 79 15.59 5.47 0.04
CA LYS A 79 14.87 4.67 -0.95
C LYS A 79 13.38 5.01 -0.95
N GLU A 80 12.76 4.80 -2.10
CA GLU A 80 11.31 4.91 -2.23
C GLU A 80 10.62 3.84 -1.39
N ARG A 81 9.42 4.16 -0.88
CA ARG A 81 8.60 3.27 -0.06
C ARG A 81 7.20 3.15 -0.62
N TRP A 82 6.70 1.94 -0.84
CA TRP A 82 5.41 1.73 -1.49
C TRP A 82 4.47 0.94 -0.58
N ILE A 83 3.20 1.33 -0.56
CA ILE A 83 2.13 0.41 -0.23
C ILE A 83 1.75 -0.31 -1.51
N THR A 84 2.03 -1.60 -1.58
CA THR A 84 1.86 -2.44 -2.77
C THR A 84 0.52 -3.15 -2.81
N GLU A 85 -0.17 -3.17 -1.67
CA GLU A 85 -1.49 -3.77 -1.55
C GLU A 85 -2.22 -3.18 -0.35
N ALA A 86 -3.47 -2.78 -0.52
CA ALA A 86 -4.37 -2.42 0.57
C ALA A 86 -5.82 -2.61 0.15
N SER A 87 -6.63 -3.11 1.08
CA SER A 87 -8.09 -3.27 0.96
C SER A 87 -8.66 -3.56 2.36
N ALA A 88 -9.92 -3.99 2.42
CA ALA A 88 -10.50 -4.54 3.64
C ALA A 88 -11.22 -5.87 3.36
N THR A 89 -11.17 -6.79 4.31
CA THR A 89 -11.80 -8.12 4.24
C THR A 89 -12.93 -8.29 5.25
N ASP A 90 -13.31 -7.19 5.92
CA ASP A 90 -14.48 -7.11 6.78
C ASP A 90 -15.79 -7.08 5.96
N GLU A 91 -16.91 -6.90 6.65
CA GLU A 91 -18.23 -6.88 6.02
C GLU A 91 -18.31 -5.84 4.91
N TYR A 92 -18.90 -6.21 3.77
CA TYR A 92 -19.00 -5.35 2.61
C TYR A 92 -19.76 -4.06 2.94
N ASP A 93 -19.08 -2.93 2.80
CA ASP A 93 -19.60 -1.59 3.03
C ASP A 93 -19.34 -0.73 1.78
N PRO A 94 -20.33 -0.57 0.89
CA PRO A 94 -20.19 0.27 -0.29
C PRO A 94 -20.28 1.78 0.02
N THR A 95 -20.52 2.17 1.28
CA THR A 95 -20.82 3.54 1.67
C THR A 95 -19.57 4.39 1.89
N ILE A 96 -19.79 5.68 2.14
CA ILE A 96 -18.71 6.63 2.38
C ILE A 96 -17.89 6.32 3.64
N ASN A 97 -18.42 5.53 4.59
CA ASN A 97 -17.71 5.17 5.81
C ASN A 97 -16.40 4.43 5.49
N LYS A 98 -16.47 3.38 4.66
CA LYS A 98 -15.29 2.66 4.16
C LYS A 98 -14.38 3.57 3.32
N GLY A 99 -14.96 4.48 2.55
CA GLY A 99 -14.23 5.50 1.80
C GLY A 99 -13.37 6.42 2.69
N ILE A 100 -13.94 6.93 3.78
CA ILE A 100 -13.24 7.80 4.75
C ILE A 100 -12.13 7.02 5.46
N GLU A 101 -12.35 5.76 5.79
CA GLU A 101 -11.33 4.88 6.38
C GLU A 101 -10.10 4.77 5.47
N MET A 102 -10.31 4.50 4.18
CA MET A 102 -9.24 4.43 3.19
C MET A 102 -8.55 5.80 2.99
N ALA A 103 -9.32 6.90 2.93
CA ALA A 103 -8.75 8.24 2.80
C ALA A 103 -7.79 8.55 3.97
N ASN A 104 -8.21 8.23 5.20
CA ASN A 104 -7.39 8.39 6.39
C ASN A 104 -6.12 7.53 6.33
N SER A 105 -6.21 6.30 5.81
CA SER A 105 -5.06 5.43 5.60
C SER A 105 -4.07 6.04 4.59
N ILE A 106 -4.53 6.42 3.40
CA ILE A 106 -3.70 7.02 2.34
C ILE A 106 -2.99 8.27 2.87
N ILE A 107 -3.71 9.19 3.51
CA ILE A 107 -3.12 10.42 4.07
C ILE A 107 -2.05 10.08 5.12
N LYS A 108 -2.31 9.14 6.03
CA LYS A 108 -1.33 8.75 7.06
C LYS A 108 -0.10 8.10 6.45
N PHE A 109 -0.25 7.27 5.42
CA PHE A 109 0.91 6.71 4.71
C PHE A 109 1.71 7.79 3.97
N LEU A 110 1.07 8.73 3.29
CA LEU A 110 1.76 9.83 2.60
C LEU A 110 2.49 10.75 3.59
N VAL A 111 1.84 11.11 4.71
CA VAL A 111 2.35 12.12 5.66
C VAL A 111 3.31 11.52 6.69
N LYS A 112 2.94 10.40 7.34
CA LYS A 112 3.73 9.75 8.40
C LYS A 112 4.60 8.61 7.87
N GLY A 113 4.06 7.79 6.97
CA GLY A 113 4.81 6.69 6.35
C GLY A 113 5.84 7.18 5.31
N HIS A 114 5.67 8.41 4.82
CA HIS A 114 6.46 8.98 3.73
C HIS A 114 6.54 8.04 2.51
N VAL A 115 5.42 7.39 2.19
CA VAL A 115 5.32 6.50 1.03
C VAL A 115 5.25 7.31 -0.26
N ASN A 116 5.82 6.74 -1.32
CA ASN A 116 5.87 7.24 -2.68
C ASN A 116 4.81 6.60 -3.59
N GLY A 117 4.23 5.47 -3.17
CA GLY A 117 3.20 4.74 -3.91
C GLY A 117 2.17 4.12 -2.99
N TYR A 118 0.93 4.00 -3.48
CA TYR A 118 -0.16 3.30 -2.81
C TYR A 118 -1.03 2.57 -3.84
N VAL A 119 -1.02 1.25 -3.77
CA VAL A 119 -1.72 0.36 -4.70
C VAL A 119 -2.87 -0.31 -3.96
N PHE A 120 -4.08 -0.14 -4.51
CA PHE A 120 -5.25 -0.86 -4.06
C PHE A 120 -5.20 -2.32 -4.55
N TRP A 121 -5.66 -3.27 -3.73
CA TRP A 121 -5.56 -4.70 -4.02
C TRP A 121 -6.17 -5.11 -5.36
N CYS A 122 -7.50 -5.09 -5.49
CA CYS A 122 -8.19 -5.56 -6.69
C CYS A 122 -9.00 -4.45 -7.35
N SER A 123 -8.83 -4.28 -8.66
CA SER A 123 -9.60 -3.28 -9.42
C SER A 123 -11.05 -3.69 -9.57
N ALA A 124 -11.32 -4.91 -10.07
CA ALA A 124 -12.66 -5.43 -10.30
C ALA A 124 -12.82 -6.84 -9.70
N ILE A 125 -13.89 -7.06 -8.94
CA ILE A 125 -14.19 -8.35 -8.30
C ILE A 125 -15.65 -8.74 -8.54
N ASN A 126 -15.92 -10.03 -8.71
CA ASN A 126 -17.27 -10.58 -8.94
C ASN A 126 -17.92 -11.13 -7.65
N VAL A 127 -17.58 -10.53 -6.50
CA VAL A 127 -18.10 -10.89 -5.18
C VAL A 127 -18.33 -9.61 -4.37
N LEU A 128 -19.36 -9.57 -3.53
CA LEU A 128 -19.64 -8.42 -2.67
C LEU A 128 -18.62 -8.31 -1.53
N ARG A 129 -17.50 -7.64 -1.79
CA ARG A 129 -16.40 -7.45 -0.83
C ARG A 129 -15.77 -6.07 -0.98
N ASN A 130 -15.19 -5.58 0.13
CA ASN A 130 -14.43 -4.32 0.17
C ASN A 130 -13.07 -4.43 -0.55
N GLU A 131 -12.77 -5.59 -1.12
CA GLU A 131 -11.55 -5.91 -1.83
C GLU A 131 -11.50 -5.36 -3.26
N GLY A 132 -12.62 -4.84 -3.80
CA GLY A 132 -12.73 -4.33 -5.16
C GLY A 132 -13.10 -2.85 -5.26
N LEU A 133 -12.48 -2.13 -6.21
CA LEU A 133 -12.92 -0.79 -6.61
C LEU A 133 -14.17 -0.83 -7.50
N ILE A 134 -14.36 -1.92 -8.23
CA ILE A 134 -15.52 -2.19 -9.08
C ILE A 134 -16.08 -3.55 -8.67
N VAL A 135 -17.35 -3.59 -8.29
CA VAL A 135 -18.00 -4.84 -7.86
C VAL A 135 -18.98 -5.26 -8.94
N VAL A 136 -18.62 -6.31 -9.67
CA VAL A 136 -19.45 -6.92 -10.72
C VAL A 136 -20.48 -7.82 -10.07
N ARG A 137 -21.73 -7.69 -10.52
CA ARG A 137 -22.87 -8.50 -10.10
C ARG A 137 -23.10 -9.61 -11.13
N GLY A 138 -23.69 -10.73 -10.71
CA GLY A 138 -23.95 -11.88 -11.59
C GLY A 138 -25.03 -11.67 -12.66
N ASN A 139 -25.51 -10.44 -12.86
CA ASN A 139 -26.53 -10.05 -13.84
C ASN A 139 -25.99 -8.99 -14.82
N ASP A 140 -24.70 -9.03 -15.12
CA ASP A 140 -23.98 -8.08 -16.00
C ASP A 140 -24.01 -6.60 -15.55
N SER A 141 -24.48 -6.33 -14.31
CA SER A 141 -24.39 -5.01 -13.71
C SER A 141 -23.15 -4.86 -12.85
N TYR A 142 -22.74 -3.62 -12.57
CA TYR A 142 -21.63 -3.32 -11.66
C TYR A 142 -21.98 -2.16 -10.74
N THR A 143 -21.33 -2.12 -9.59
CA THR A 143 -21.41 -1.00 -8.65
C THR A 143 -20.02 -0.46 -8.35
N PHE A 144 -19.93 0.85 -8.11
CA PHE A 144 -18.74 1.51 -7.60
C PHE A 144 -18.94 1.80 -6.11
N PRO A 145 -18.34 1.01 -5.20
CA PRO A 145 -18.25 1.36 -3.78
C PRO A 145 -17.60 2.74 -3.62
N LYS A 146 -17.88 3.46 -2.54
CA LYS A 146 -17.30 4.81 -2.35
C LYS A 146 -15.78 4.84 -2.22
N VAL A 147 -15.13 3.70 -1.96
CA VAL A 147 -13.67 3.59 -2.09
C VAL A 147 -13.18 3.85 -3.52
N TYR A 148 -13.95 3.54 -4.57
CA TYR A 148 -13.65 3.93 -5.95
C TYR A 148 -13.51 5.45 -6.10
N ASP A 149 -14.54 6.18 -5.64
CA ASP A 149 -14.59 7.64 -5.75
C ASP A 149 -13.43 8.27 -4.99
N VAL A 150 -13.18 7.82 -3.76
CA VAL A 150 -12.10 8.31 -2.90
C VAL A 150 -10.72 8.00 -3.49
N TYR A 151 -10.46 6.76 -3.92
CA TYR A 151 -9.17 6.42 -4.54
C TYR A 151 -8.96 7.24 -5.82
N GLY A 152 -10.04 7.46 -6.58
CA GLY A 152 -10.08 8.36 -7.72
C GLY A 152 -9.73 9.81 -7.36
N GLN A 153 -10.14 10.33 -6.20
CA GLN A 153 -9.76 11.69 -5.78
C GLN A 153 -8.25 11.84 -5.62
N PHE A 154 -7.57 10.86 -5.02
CA PHE A 154 -6.12 10.91 -4.89
C PHE A 154 -5.42 10.75 -6.26
N THR A 155 -5.77 9.71 -7.02
CA THR A 155 -5.08 9.36 -8.27
C THR A 155 -5.33 10.35 -9.43
N ARG A 156 -6.49 11.03 -9.45
CA ARG A 156 -6.74 12.09 -10.44
C ARG A 156 -5.91 13.35 -10.19
N HIS A 157 -5.58 13.68 -8.94
CA HIS A 157 -4.96 14.97 -8.59
C HIS A 157 -3.49 14.85 -8.15
N ILE A 158 -3.06 13.70 -7.65
CA ILE A 158 -1.65 13.41 -7.32
C ILE A 158 -1.07 12.60 -8.48
N LYS A 159 -0.24 13.24 -9.30
CA LYS A 159 0.40 12.63 -10.46
C LYS A 159 1.80 12.11 -10.14
N GLN A 160 2.27 11.17 -10.96
CA GLN A 160 3.65 10.70 -10.89
C GLN A 160 4.62 11.89 -11.01
N GLY A 161 5.65 11.91 -10.17
CA GLY A 161 6.62 13.00 -10.11
C GLY A 161 6.22 14.16 -9.21
N ASN A 162 4.96 14.21 -8.72
CA ASN A 162 4.59 15.21 -7.72
C ASN A 162 5.38 15.01 -6.43
N ILE A 163 5.80 16.12 -5.83
CA ILE A 163 6.53 16.15 -4.55
C ILE A 163 5.58 16.63 -3.47
N ARG A 164 5.49 15.88 -2.36
CA ARG A 164 4.67 16.29 -1.22
C ARG A 164 5.28 17.53 -0.57
N ALA A 165 4.53 18.64 -0.53
CA ALA A 165 4.89 19.84 0.21
C ALA A 165 4.33 19.82 1.64
N LYS A 166 4.88 20.68 2.50
CA LYS A 166 4.33 20.92 3.84
C LYS A 166 3.04 21.72 3.69
N ALA A 167 1.95 21.23 4.29
CA ALA A 167 0.69 21.93 4.41
C ALA A 167 0.41 22.21 5.89
N TYR A 168 -0.08 23.41 6.18
CA TYR A 168 -0.57 23.79 7.51
C TYR A 168 -2.09 23.84 7.46
N THR A 169 -2.74 23.46 8.56
CA THR A 169 -4.17 23.61 8.78
C THR A 169 -4.41 24.76 9.73
#